data_AF-A0A382YHN9-F1
#
_entry.id   AF-A0A382YHN9-F1
#
_cell.length_a   1.000
_cell.length_b   1.000
_cell.length_c   1.000
_cell.angle_alpha   90.00
_cell.angle_beta   90.00
_cell.angle_gamma   90.00
#
_symmetry.space_group_name_H-M   'P 1'
#
loop_
_entity.id
_entity.type
_entity.pdbx_description
1 polymer ?
#
loop_
_entity_poly.entity_id
_entity_poly.type
_entity_poly.pdbx_seq_one_letter_code
_entity_poly.pdbx_strand_id
1 'polypeptide(L)'
;MYRSGNPALSDATFDKSSYKEANWWDEESNLMSIEGVAEKTGILLLITATTAMMTAFSMPEAFPLIFIGLFGGLIVALIVIFSGSMNPVLICSYAALEGLVLGGITWVFEVGWGIPGIGLSAALLTFLILGAMIMIYRAGLIAWDRNTQIAVTS
;
A
#
# COMPACT_ATOMS: atom_id res chain seq x y z
N MET A 1 2.78 -31.60 20.25
CA MET A 1 2.71 -30.45 19.31
C MET A 1 1.27 -29.97 19.32
N TYR A 2 1.04 -28.74 19.79
CA TYR A 2 -0.30 -28.15 19.78
C TYR A 2 -0.64 -27.80 18.33
N ARG A 3 -1.45 -28.65 17.71
CA ARG A 3 -1.95 -28.45 16.35
C ARG A 3 -3.15 -27.52 16.46
N SER A 4 -3.01 -26.27 16.02
CA SER A 4 -4.16 -25.37 15.97
C SER A 4 -5.19 -25.93 14.97
N GLY A 5 -6.48 -25.75 15.25
CA GLY A 5 -7.54 -26.10 14.30
C GLY A 5 -7.63 -25.16 13.09
N ASN A 6 -6.75 -24.14 13.02
CA ASN A 6 -6.75 -23.13 11.98
C ASN A 6 -5.95 -23.62 10.76
N PRO A 7 -6.58 -23.80 9.59
CA PRO A 7 -5.90 -24.23 8.36
C PRO A 7 -4.81 -23.26 7.89
N ALA A 8 -4.79 -22.00 8.35
CA ALA A 8 -3.73 -21.04 8.07
C ALA A 8 -2.46 -21.23 8.93
N LEU A 9 -2.54 -21.98 10.04
CA LEU A 9 -1.45 -22.20 11.01
C LEU A 9 -1.01 -23.67 10.97
N SER A 10 -0.66 -24.15 9.79
CA SER A 10 -0.17 -25.52 9.56
C SER A 10 1.35 -25.60 9.72
N ASP A 11 1.89 -26.77 10.06
CA ASP A 11 3.34 -26.98 10.20
C ASP A 11 4.10 -26.67 8.89
N ALA A 12 3.46 -26.86 7.73
CA ALA A 12 4.01 -26.50 6.41
C ALA A 12 4.18 -24.98 6.25
N THR A 13 3.34 -24.16 6.88
CA THR A 13 3.44 -22.69 6.89
C THR A 13 4.65 -22.21 7.68
N PHE A 14 5.18 -23.01 8.62
CA PHE A 14 6.32 -22.64 9.45
C PHE A 14 7.64 -23.30 9.03
N ASP A 15 7.63 -24.07 7.93
CA ASP A 15 8.83 -24.72 7.42
C ASP A 15 9.76 -23.68 6.77
N LYS A 16 10.80 -23.29 7.51
CA LYS A 16 11.85 -22.35 7.05
C LYS A 16 12.51 -22.78 5.75
N SER A 17 12.51 -24.06 5.39
CA SER A 17 13.10 -24.52 4.12
C SER A 17 12.29 -24.10 2.89
N SER A 18 11.00 -23.80 3.05
CA SER A 18 10.13 -23.27 1.99
C SER A 18 10.38 -21.79 1.71
N TYR A 19 11.17 -21.13 2.56
CA TYR A 19 11.38 -19.70 2.55
C TYR A 19 12.84 -19.37 2.18
N LYS A 20 13.03 -18.79 1.00
CA LYS A 20 14.35 -18.34 0.53
C LYS A 20 14.69 -16.99 1.17
N GLU A 21 15.70 -16.96 2.03
CA GLU A 21 16.30 -15.72 2.52
C GLU A 21 16.94 -14.97 1.34
N ALA A 22 16.39 -13.82 1.00
CA ALA A 22 16.99 -12.89 0.05
C ALA A 22 16.80 -11.46 0.54
N ASN A 23 17.55 -10.53 -0.03
CA ASN A 23 17.44 -9.12 0.35
C ASN A 23 16.05 -8.59 -0.05
N TRP A 24 15.59 -7.51 0.56
CA TRP A 24 14.25 -6.94 0.29
C TRP A 24 14.03 -6.49 -1.16
N TRP A 25 15.12 -6.29 -1.92
CA TRP A 25 15.13 -6.01 -3.36
C TRP A 25 15.15 -7.26 -4.25
N ASP A 26 15.42 -8.45 -3.70
CA ASP A 26 15.45 -9.71 -4.47
C ASP A 26 14.03 -10.24 -4.68
N GLU A 27 13.62 -10.31 -5.95
CA GLU A 27 12.30 -10.78 -6.40
C GLU A 27 12.04 -12.26 -6.06
N GLU A 28 13.07 -13.04 -5.75
CA GLU A 28 12.98 -14.48 -5.47
C GLU A 28 12.74 -14.83 -3.99
N SER A 29 12.72 -13.84 -3.09
CA SER A 29 12.36 -14.12 -1.69
C SER A 29 10.85 -14.24 -1.51
N ASN A 30 10.43 -15.41 -1.01
CA ASN A 30 9.04 -15.62 -0.53
C ASN A 30 8.86 -15.20 0.94
N LEU A 31 9.84 -14.51 1.53
CA LEU A 31 9.82 -14.05 2.92
C LEU A 31 9.36 -12.59 2.99
N MET A 32 8.26 -12.33 3.70
CA MET A 32 7.87 -10.96 4.06
C MET A 32 8.62 -10.54 5.33
N SER A 33 9.54 -9.58 5.22
CA SER A 33 10.15 -8.91 6.37
C SER A 33 9.39 -7.62 6.69
N ILE A 34 9.32 -7.25 7.99
CA ILE A 34 8.68 -5.99 8.41
C ILE A 34 9.37 -4.78 7.76
N GLU A 35 10.70 -4.84 7.61
CA GLU A 35 11.51 -3.81 6.97
C GLU A 35 11.20 -3.72 5.47
N GLY A 36 11.14 -4.84 4.76
CA GLY A 36 10.83 -4.87 3.34
C GLY A 36 9.40 -4.41 3.03
N VAL A 37 8.43 -4.74 3.90
CA VAL A 37 7.06 -4.24 3.77
C VAL A 37 7.01 -2.73 4.01
N ALA A 38 7.64 -2.24 5.08
CA ALA A 38 7.70 -0.82 5.41
C ALA A 38 8.28 0.02 4.25
N GLU A 39 9.36 -0.46 3.62
CA GLU A 39 10.01 0.25 2.52
C GLU A 39 9.19 0.22 1.23
N LYS A 40 8.65 -0.94 0.84
CA LYS A 40 7.77 -1.06 -0.33
C LYS A 40 6.52 -0.19 -0.17
N THR A 41 5.87 -0.21 0.99
CA THR A 41 4.71 0.65 1.27
C THR A 41 5.08 2.13 1.27
N GLY A 42 6.25 2.50 1.81
CA GLY A 42 6.75 3.87 1.77
C GLY A 42 6.93 4.41 0.35
N ILE A 43 7.52 3.61 -0.54
CA ILE A 43 7.69 3.97 -1.96
C ILE A 43 6.32 4.16 -2.63
N LEU A 44 5.37 3.24 -2.40
CA LEU A 44 4.03 3.33 -2.98
C LEU A 44 3.24 4.54 -2.45
N LEU A 45 3.38 4.87 -1.16
CA LEU A 45 2.80 6.09 -0.59
C LEU A 45 3.39 7.33 -1.28
N LEU A 46 4.70 7.39 -1.51
CA LEU A 46 5.31 8.54 -2.17
C LEU A 46 4.82 8.70 -3.62
N ILE A 47 4.69 7.59 -4.36
CA ILE A 47 4.16 7.60 -5.73
C ILE A 47 2.72 8.11 -5.72
N THR A 48 1.83 7.53 -4.90
CA THR A 48 0.42 7.96 -4.81
C THR A 48 0.28 9.42 -4.38
N ALA A 49 1.04 9.86 -3.37
CA ALA A 49 0.95 11.21 -2.84
C ALA A 49 1.46 12.25 -3.85
N THR A 50 2.56 11.96 -4.55
CA THR A 50 3.09 12.86 -5.59
C THR A 50 2.14 12.97 -6.78
N THR A 51 1.59 11.86 -7.27
CA THR A 51 0.64 11.90 -8.39
C THR A 51 -0.68 12.56 -8.00
N ALA A 52 -1.19 12.34 -6.79
CA ALA A 52 -2.38 13.02 -6.25
C ALA A 52 -2.17 14.54 -6.11
N MET A 53 -1.00 14.95 -5.63
CA MET A 53 -0.65 16.36 -5.52
C MET A 53 -0.55 17.02 -6.91
N MET A 54 0.06 16.34 -7.88
CA MET A 54 0.15 16.82 -9.26
C MET A 54 -1.23 17.03 -9.89
N THR A 55 -2.17 16.08 -9.74
CA THR A 55 -3.53 16.24 -10.29
C THR A 55 -4.33 17.32 -9.56
N ALA A 56 -4.22 17.41 -8.23
CA ALA A 56 -4.94 18.43 -7.47
C ALA A 56 -4.55 19.87 -7.87
N PHE A 57 -3.26 20.13 -8.12
CA PHE A 57 -2.76 21.47 -8.50
C PHE A 57 -2.86 21.79 -10.00
N SER A 58 -3.00 20.80 -10.88
CA SER A 58 -3.04 20.99 -12.35
C SER A 58 -4.47 21.12 -12.91
N MET A 59 -5.46 21.25 -12.04
CA MET A 59 -6.88 21.37 -12.38
C MET A 59 -7.21 22.83 -12.77
N PRO A 60 -8.08 23.11 -13.78
CA PRO A 60 -9.07 22.22 -14.41
C PRO A 60 -8.58 21.39 -15.62
N GLU A 61 -7.41 21.73 -16.19
CA GLU A 61 -6.83 21.08 -17.38
C GLU A 61 -6.65 19.56 -17.18
N ALA A 62 -6.45 19.13 -15.93
CA ALA A 62 -6.25 17.74 -15.53
C ALA A 62 -7.53 16.87 -15.47
N PHE A 63 -8.72 17.38 -15.82
CA PHE A 63 -9.96 16.60 -15.77
C PHE A 63 -9.91 15.26 -16.56
N PRO A 64 -9.31 15.18 -17.75
CA PRO A 64 -9.16 13.91 -18.47
C PRO A 64 -8.29 12.89 -17.74
N LEU A 65 -7.32 13.34 -16.92
CA LEU A 65 -6.41 12.46 -16.17
C LEU A 65 -7.16 11.63 -15.12
N ILE A 66 -8.30 12.10 -14.61
CA ILE A 66 -9.14 11.34 -13.68
C ILE A 66 -9.68 10.09 -14.36
N PHE A 67 -10.21 10.22 -15.58
CA PHE A 67 -10.72 9.07 -16.33
C PHE A 67 -9.62 8.10 -16.73
N ILE A 68 -8.44 8.63 -17.09
CA ILE A 68 -7.26 7.78 -17.35
C ILE A 68 -6.85 7.03 -16.09
N GLY A 69 -6.82 7.69 -14.93
CA GLY A 69 -6.53 7.07 -13.64
C GLY A 69 -7.57 6.01 -13.28
N LEU A 70 -8.85 6.29 -13.47
CA LEU A 70 -9.95 5.40 -13.09
C LEU A 70 -10.03 4.16 -13.98
N PHE A 71 -10.04 4.34 -15.31
CA PHE A 71 -10.08 3.20 -16.23
C PHE A 71 -8.73 2.48 -16.31
N GLY A 72 -7.63 3.23 -16.32
CA GLY A 72 -6.29 2.64 -16.29
C GLY A 72 -6.03 1.86 -15.02
N GLY A 73 -6.35 2.44 -13.85
CA GLY A 73 -6.21 1.78 -12.56
C GLY A 73 -7.06 0.52 -12.46
N LEU A 74 -8.31 0.57 -12.93
CA LEU A 74 -9.19 -0.60 -12.98
C LEU A 74 -8.62 -1.72 -13.86
N ILE A 75 -8.10 -1.39 -15.05
CA ILE A 75 -7.49 -2.39 -15.94
C ILE A 75 -6.26 -3.02 -15.29
N VAL A 76 -5.37 -2.21 -14.70
CA VAL A 76 -4.16 -2.73 -14.03
C VAL A 76 -4.55 -3.60 -12.82
N ALA A 77 -5.55 -3.19 -12.04
CA ALA A 77 -6.06 -3.99 -10.92
C ALA A 77 -6.61 -5.34 -11.39
N LEU A 78 -7.39 -5.37 -12.47
CA LEU A 78 -7.88 -6.63 -13.04
C LEU A 78 -6.74 -7.53 -13.53
N ILE A 79 -5.72 -6.96 -14.18
CA ILE A 79 -4.54 -7.71 -14.59
C ILE A 79 -3.88 -8.37 -13.37
N VAL A 80 -3.62 -7.60 -12.30
CA VAL A 80 -2.98 -8.11 -11.08
C VAL A 80 -3.81 -9.20 -10.41
N ILE A 81 -5.13 -9.04 -10.35
CA ILE A 81 -6.04 -10.04 -9.73
C ILE A 81 -6.03 -11.35 -10.51
N PHE A 82 -6.15 -11.30 -11.85
CA PHE A 82 -6.20 -12.52 -12.65
C PHE A 82 -4.85 -13.18 -12.85
N SER A 83 -3.77 -12.39 -12.94
CA SER A 83 -2.43 -12.94 -13.14
C SER A 83 -1.75 -13.36 -11.83
N GLY A 84 -2.26 -12.92 -10.67
CA GLY A 84 -1.59 -13.11 -9.38
C GLY A 84 -0.16 -12.57 -9.36
N SER A 85 0.13 -11.57 -10.20
CA SER A 85 1.51 -11.12 -10.42
C SER A 85 1.93 -10.14 -9.34
N MET A 86 3.10 -10.37 -8.75
CA MET A 86 3.75 -9.48 -7.79
C MET A 86 4.76 -8.55 -8.48
N ASN A 87 4.58 -8.27 -9.77
CA ASN A 87 5.51 -7.44 -10.52
C ASN A 87 5.52 -5.99 -9.98
N PRO A 88 6.68 -5.46 -9.56
CA PRO A 88 6.78 -4.13 -8.98
C PRO A 88 6.34 -3.01 -9.94
N VAL A 89 6.55 -3.17 -11.25
CA VAL A 89 6.14 -2.18 -12.26
C VAL A 89 4.62 -2.08 -12.35
N LEU A 90 3.90 -3.20 -12.27
CA LEU A 90 2.44 -3.20 -12.26
C LEU A 90 1.91 -2.52 -11.00
N ILE A 91 2.49 -2.81 -9.84
CA ILE A 91 2.05 -2.23 -8.57
C ILE A 91 2.34 -0.72 -8.52
N CYS A 92 3.53 -0.29 -8.96
CA CYS A 92 3.88 1.14 -9.01
C CYS A 92 3.02 1.92 -10.02
N SER A 93 2.72 1.33 -11.19
CA SER A 93 1.83 1.97 -12.16
C SER A 93 0.39 2.07 -11.63
N TYR A 94 -0.10 1.04 -10.95
CA TYR A 94 -1.40 1.07 -10.26
C TYR A 94 -1.44 2.19 -9.20
N ALA A 95 -0.43 2.28 -8.35
CA ALA A 95 -0.30 3.33 -7.35
C ALA A 95 -0.30 4.75 -7.96
N ALA A 96 0.41 4.94 -9.08
CA ALA A 96 0.42 6.22 -9.78
C ALA A 96 -0.99 6.60 -10.27
N LEU A 97 -1.69 5.65 -10.90
CA LEU A 97 -3.04 5.84 -11.46
C LEU A 97 -4.08 6.13 -10.39
N GLU A 98 -4.03 5.42 -9.26
CA GLU A 98 -4.90 5.68 -8.09
C GLU A 98 -4.69 7.09 -7.54
N GLY A 99 -3.43 7.55 -7.44
CA GLY A 99 -3.15 8.92 -7.01
C GLY A 99 -3.76 9.97 -7.95
N LEU A 100 -3.75 9.75 -9.28
CA LEU A 100 -4.42 10.65 -10.22
C LEU A 100 -5.92 10.81 -9.91
N VAL A 101 -6.60 9.70 -9.60
CA VAL A 101 -8.01 9.68 -9.21
C VAL A 101 -8.22 10.42 -7.89
N LEU A 102 -7.38 10.17 -6.88
CA LEU A 102 -7.46 10.83 -5.57
C LEU A 102 -7.33 12.36 -5.66
N GLY A 103 -6.39 12.87 -6.46
CA GLY A 103 -6.27 14.31 -6.70
C GLY A 103 -7.49 14.91 -7.41
N GLY A 104 -8.08 14.15 -8.33
CA GLY A 104 -9.34 14.52 -8.98
C GLY A 104 -10.53 14.59 -8.03
N ILE A 105 -10.71 13.57 -7.19
CA ILE A 105 -11.77 13.52 -6.16
C ILE A 105 -11.61 14.69 -5.18
N THR A 106 -10.36 14.98 -4.78
CA THR A 106 -10.03 16.13 -3.93
C THR A 106 -10.57 17.42 -4.52
N TRP A 107 -10.33 17.67 -5.81
CA TRP A 107 -10.83 18.86 -6.50
C TRP A 107 -12.36 18.91 -6.60
N VAL A 108 -13.03 17.77 -6.84
CA VAL A 108 -14.51 17.70 -6.89
C VAL A 108 -15.12 18.16 -5.57
N PHE A 109 -14.52 17.80 -4.43
CA PHE A 109 -15.00 18.26 -3.12
C PHE A 109 -14.70 19.75 -2.88
N GLU A 110 -13.54 20.24 -3.30
CA GLU A 110 -13.14 21.63 -3.09
C GLU A 110 -13.94 22.61 -3.96
N VAL A 111 -14.04 22.35 -5.27
CA VAL A 111 -14.70 23.24 -6.24
C VAL A 111 -16.16 22.87 -6.46
N GLY A 112 -16.46 21.57 -6.58
CA GLY A 112 -17.82 21.10 -6.88
C GLY A 112 -18.79 21.30 -5.71
N TRP A 113 -18.35 20.98 -4.49
CA TRP A 113 -19.15 21.19 -3.27
C TRP A 113 -18.87 22.51 -2.55
N GLY A 114 -17.85 23.25 -2.98
CA GLY A 114 -17.50 24.55 -2.41
C GLY A 114 -16.99 24.47 -0.96
N ILE A 115 -16.40 23.34 -0.56
CA ILE A 115 -15.83 23.16 0.79
C ILE A 115 -14.30 23.18 0.71
N PRO A 116 -13.68 24.36 0.81
CA PRO A 116 -12.25 24.51 0.57
C PRO A 116 -11.43 23.77 1.62
N GLY A 117 -10.42 23.02 1.18
CA GLY A 117 -9.38 22.43 2.02
C GLY A 117 -9.76 21.13 2.76
N ILE A 118 -10.99 20.63 2.63
CA ILE A 118 -11.36 19.34 3.26
C ILE A 118 -10.61 18.18 2.60
N GLY A 119 -10.57 18.14 1.27
CA GLY A 119 -9.93 17.04 0.54
C GLY A 119 -8.43 16.98 0.86
N LEU A 120 -7.74 18.12 0.81
CA LEU A 120 -6.32 18.21 1.17
C LEU A 120 -6.05 17.82 2.63
N SER A 121 -6.87 18.31 3.58
CA SER A 121 -6.69 17.99 5.01
C SER A 121 -6.89 16.50 5.30
N ALA A 122 -7.91 15.90 4.68
CA ALA A 122 -8.20 14.47 4.82
C ALA A 122 -7.05 13.62 4.25
N ALA A 123 -6.58 13.93 3.05
CA ALA A 123 -5.46 13.23 2.43
C ALA A 123 -4.16 13.38 3.23
N LEU A 124 -3.86 14.58 3.73
CA LEU A 124 -2.67 14.81 4.56
C LEU A 124 -2.72 14.00 5.86
N LEU A 125 -3.87 13.96 6.54
CA LEU A 125 -4.02 13.17 7.77
C LEU A 125 -3.81 11.67 7.51
N THR A 126 -4.38 11.11 6.44
CA THR A 126 -4.23 9.68 6.14
C THR A 126 -2.79 9.33 5.79
N PHE A 127 -2.12 10.13 4.95
CA PHE A 127 -0.72 9.92 4.60
C PHE A 127 0.22 10.10 5.80
N LEU A 128 -0.05 11.07 6.68
CA LEU A 128 0.75 11.27 7.89
C LEU A 128 0.59 10.13 8.88
N ILE A 129 -0.64 9.65 9.11
CA ILE A 129 -0.88 8.52 10.01
C ILE A 129 -0.18 7.26 9.48
N LEU A 130 -0.29 6.99 8.17
CA LEU A 130 0.38 5.84 7.57
C LEU A 130 1.91 5.98 7.63
N GLY A 131 2.44 7.15 7.28
CA GLY A 131 3.88 7.44 7.33
C GLY A 131 4.45 7.35 8.74
N ALA A 132 3.72 7.84 9.75
CA ALA A 132 4.09 7.71 11.15
C ALA A 132 4.12 6.24 11.58
N MET A 133 3.14 5.43 11.19
CA MET A 133 3.14 3.99 11.48
C MET A 133 4.34 3.30 10.84
N ILE A 134 4.63 3.56 9.57
CA ILE A 134 5.80 2.99 8.88
C ILE A 134 7.09 3.34 9.62
N MET A 135 7.25 4.60 10.06
CA MET A 135 8.42 5.03 10.82
C MET A 135 8.54 4.30 12.17
N ILE A 136 7.43 4.14 12.89
CA ILE A 136 7.38 3.43 14.17
C ILE A 136 7.76 1.95 14.01
N TYR A 137 7.22 1.28 12.98
CA TYR A 137 7.56 -0.11 12.68
C TYR A 137 9.02 -0.27 12.27
N ARG A 138 9.54 0.64 11.44
CA ARG A 138 10.96 0.64 11.05
C ARG A 138 11.89 0.89 12.23
N ALA A 139 11.49 1.76 13.16
CA ALA A 139 12.25 2.04 14.37
C ALA A 139 12.25 0.87 15.37
N GLY A 140 11.48 -0.20 15.11
CA GLY A 140 11.36 -1.36 16.01
C GLY A 140 10.69 -1.02 17.34
N LEU A 141 10.01 0.13 17.45
CA LEU A 141 9.30 0.54 18.66
C LEU A 141 8.10 -0.38 18.93
N ILE A 142 7.51 -0.94 17.88
CA ILE A 142 6.51 -1.99 17.95
C ILE A 142 7.19 -3.29 17.53
N ALA A 143 7.69 -4.04 18.51
CA ALA A 143 8.31 -5.34 18.30
C ALA A 143 7.27 -6.47 18.46
N TRP A 144 7.43 -7.52 17.67
CA TRP A 144 6.69 -8.76 17.88
C TRP A 144 7.38 -9.55 18.98
N ASP A 145 6.77 -9.60 20.17
CA ASP A 145 7.29 -10.35 21.31
C ASP A 145 6.67 -11.73 21.44
N ARG A 146 7.38 -12.65 22.10
CA ARG A 146 6.88 -13.99 22.42
C ARG A 146 5.56 -13.96 23.20
N ASN A 147 5.30 -12.90 23.97
CA ASN A 147 4.03 -12.71 24.67
C ASN A 147 2.86 -12.43 23.70
N THR A 148 3.11 -11.70 22.60
CA THR A 148 2.11 -11.49 21.53
C THR A 148 1.84 -12.75 20.74
N GLN A 149 2.87 -13.59 20.53
CA GLN A 149 2.70 -14.91 19.94
C GLN A 149 1.80 -15.81 20.79
N ILE A 150 2.05 -15.84 22.10
CA ILE A 150 1.26 -16.66 23.03
C ILE A 150 -0.20 -16.21 22.99
N ALA A 151 -0.49 -14.91 23.03
CA ALA A 151 -1.87 -14.40 22.99
C ALA A 151 -2.65 -14.74 21.71
N VAL A 152 -1.97 -14.90 20.56
CA VAL A 152 -2.61 -15.23 19.27
C VAL A 152 -2.77 -16.74 19.09
N THR A 153 -1.88 -17.54 19.69
CA THR A 153 -1.85 -19.00 19.52
C THR A 153 -2.55 -19.77 20.65
N SER A 154 -2.86 -19.11 21.77
CA SER A 154 -3.57 -19.66 22.94
C SER A 154 -5.07 -19.83 22.72
#